data_AF-A0A6P1BEJ8-F1
#
_entry.id   AF-A0A6P1BEJ8-F1
#
_cell.length_a   1.000
_cell.length_b   1.000
_cell.length_c   1.000
_cell.angle_alpha   90.00
_cell.angle_beta   90.00
_cell.angle_gamma   90.00
#
_symmetry.space_group_name_H-M   'P 1'
#
loop_
_entity.id
_entity.type
_entity.pdbx_description
1 polymer ?
#
loop_
_entity_poly.entity_id
_entity_poly.type
_entity_poly.pdbx_seq_one_letter_code
_entity_poly.pdbx_strand_id
1 'polypeptide(L)'
;MPQWMGDHMRDPNYYIALCARKFADLTRQLILAVDAEQRDKLNALLQYVRQSAVQETNSERERRRRQLPDDLQRWSDRKVQLARDITPVEVEALRGYYAVPGGGLLGTLSSLEMSRLADVYEGWSCTADLDRLSAIQTQGFADSMRSMADFLGPDHVPHDPPARSIHRFLYEKAFSSSED
;
A
#
# COMPACT_ATOMS: atom_id res chain seq x y z
N MET A 1 -27.23 1.05 16.63
CA MET A 1 -26.13 0.99 15.65
C MET A 1 -24.95 0.27 16.29
N PRO A 2 -24.29 -0.69 15.63
CA PRO A 2 -23.16 -1.41 16.22
C PRO A 2 -21.96 -0.49 16.44
N GLN A 3 -21.31 -0.63 17.61
CA GLN A 3 -20.24 0.24 18.10
C GLN A 3 -18.96 0.19 17.22
N TRP A 4 -18.78 -0.87 16.42
CA TRP A 4 -17.64 -1.04 15.50
C TRP A 4 -17.77 -0.23 14.19
N MET A 5 -18.94 0.31 13.86
CA MET A 5 -19.08 1.21 12.69
C MET A 5 -18.63 2.65 12.98
N GLY A 6 -18.56 3.07 14.25
CA GLY A 6 -18.28 4.46 14.64
C GLY A 6 -16.80 4.85 14.62
N ASP A 7 -15.90 3.93 14.94
CA ASP A 7 -14.46 4.22 15.06
C ASP A 7 -13.72 4.15 13.71
N HIS A 8 -14.16 3.29 12.78
CA HIS A 8 -13.47 3.12 11.49
C HIS A 8 -13.70 4.28 10.52
N MET A 9 -14.77 5.06 10.66
CA MET A 9 -14.99 6.28 9.86
C MET A 9 -13.99 7.41 10.17
N ARG A 10 -13.24 7.31 11.28
CA ARG A 10 -12.18 8.26 11.64
C ARG A 10 -10.81 7.85 11.11
N ASP A 11 -10.66 6.63 10.58
CA ASP A 11 -9.42 6.19 9.96
C ASP A 11 -9.23 6.95 8.64
N PRO A 12 -8.14 7.72 8.47
CA PRO A 12 -7.85 8.43 7.22
C PRO A 12 -7.71 7.50 6.01
N ASN A 13 -7.49 6.19 6.20
CA ASN A 13 -7.42 5.18 5.16
C ASN A 13 -8.74 4.41 4.94
N TYR A 14 -9.86 4.82 5.56
CA TYR A 14 -11.13 4.07 5.55
C TYR A 14 -11.59 3.62 4.16
N TYR A 15 -11.60 4.52 3.17
CA TYR A 15 -12.06 4.19 1.82
C TYR A 15 -11.11 3.24 1.09
N ILE A 16 -9.80 3.36 1.33
CA ILE A 16 -8.79 2.42 0.80
C ILE A 16 -9.02 1.03 1.40
N ALA A 17 -9.25 0.95 2.72
CA ALA A 17 -9.57 -0.30 3.41
C ALA A 17 -10.86 -0.93 2.89
N LEU A 18 -11.90 -0.12 2.63
CA LEU A 18 -13.16 -0.59 2.06
C LEU A 18 -12.95 -1.20 0.67
N CYS A 19 -12.16 -0.55 -0.20
CA CYS A 19 -11.81 -1.09 -1.50
C CYS A 19 -11.03 -2.41 -1.39
N ALA A 20 -10.03 -2.47 -0.51
CA ALA A 20 -9.23 -3.69 -0.30
C ALA A 20 -10.09 -4.87 0.17
N ARG A 21 -10.96 -4.67 1.16
CA ARG A 21 -11.87 -5.72 1.66
C ARG A 21 -12.82 -6.21 0.57
N LYS A 22 -13.46 -5.28 -0.16
CA LYS A 22 -14.33 -5.62 -1.30
C LYS A 22 -13.56 -6.39 -2.38
N PHE A 23 -12.33 -6.00 -2.65
CA PHE A 23 -11.48 -6.70 -3.61
C PHE A 23 -11.23 -8.14 -3.17
N ALA A 24 -10.81 -8.35 -1.91
CA ALA A 24 -10.58 -9.69 -1.37
C ALA A 24 -11.85 -10.56 -1.42
N ASP A 25 -13.02 -10.01 -1.08
CA ASP A 25 -14.29 -10.72 -1.15
C ASP A 25 -14.65 -11.13 -2.59
N LEU A 26 -14.45 -10.24 -3.56
CA LEU A 26 -14.69 -10.52 -4.97
C LEU A 26 -13.71 -11.56 -5.51
N THR A 27 -12.44 -11.52 -5.10
CA THR A 27 -11.44 -12.54 -5.46
C THR A 27 -11.86 -13.92 -4.97
N ARG A 28 -12.36 -14.03 -3.72
CA ARG A 28 -12.89 -15.31 -3.20
C ARG A 28 -14.08 -15.80 -4.01
N GLN A 29 -15.02 -14.91 -4.36
CA GLN A 29 -16.16 -15.28 -5.20
C GLN A 29 -15.73 -15.73 -6.60
N LEU A 30 -14.70 -15.10 -7.18
CA LEU A 30 -14.18 -15.45 -8.51
C LEU A 30 -13.60 -16.87 -8.53
N ILE A 31 -12.88 -17.27 -7.47
CA ILE A 31 -12.34 -18.64 -7.32
C ILE A 31 -13.48 -19.68 -7.31
N LEU A 32 -14.61 -19.34 -6.67
CA LEU A 32 -15.77 -20.24 -6.54
C LEU A 32 -16.73 -20.18 -7.73
N ALA A 33 -16.56 -19.25 -8.66
CA ALA A 33 -17.45 -19.08 -9.81
C ALA A 33 -17.42 -20.32 -10.71
N VAL A 34 -18.59 -20.77 -11.15
CA VAL A 34 -18.72 -22.02 -11.92
C VAL A 34 -18.81 -21.75 -13.42
N ASP A 35 -19.48 -20.67 -13.82
CA ASP A 35 -19.68 -20.31 -15.22
C ASP A 35 -18.88 -19.08 -15.68
N ALA A 36 -18.79 -18.91 -17.00
CA ALA A 36 -18.01 -17.83 -17.62
C ALA A 36 -18.66 -16.46 -17.46
N GLU A 37 -20.01 -16.38 -17.48
CA GLU A 37 -20.72 -15.10 -17.38
C GLU A 37 -20.54 -14.48 -15.98
N GLN A 38 -20.59 -15.30 -14.93
CA GLN A 38 -20.32 -14.88 -13.56
C GLN A 38 -18.86 -14.45 -13.39
N ARG A 39 -17.91 -15.18 -13.98
CA ARG A 39 -16.50 -14.79 -13.98
C ARG A 39 -16.28 -13.44 -14.65
N ASP A 40 -16.88 -13.19 -15.81
CA ASP A 40 -16.76 -11.91 -16.52
C ASP A 40 -17.32 -10.74 -15.71
N LYS A 41 -18.48 -10.93 -15.07
CA LYS A 41 -19.07 -9.93 -14.17
C LYS A 41 -18.15 -9.64 -12.96
N LEU A 42 -17.62 -10.67 -12.32
CA LEU A 42 -16.72 -10.52 -11.17
C LEU A 42 -15.40 -9.86 -11.57
N ASN A 43 -14.84 -10.20 -12.74
CA ASN A 43 -13.65 -9.56 -13.28
C ASN A 43 -13.89 -8.06 -13.55
N ALA A 44 -15.02 -7.69 -14.14
CA ALA A 44 -15.38 -6.29 -14.34
C ALA A 44 -15.49 -5.53 -13.01
N LEU A 45 -16.11 -6.13 -11.98
CA LEU A 45 -16.20 -5.55 -10.64
C LEU A 45 -14.82 -5.41 -9.97
N LEU A 46 -13.94 -6.42 -10.10
CA LEU A 46 -12.58 -6.35 -9.58
C LEU A 46 -11.79 -5.19 -10.20
N GLN A 47 -11.91 -4.99 -11.52
CA GLN A 47 -11.26 -3.85 -12.19
C GLN A 47 -11.81 -2.51 -11.70
N TYR A 48 -13.14 -2.40 -11.54
CA TYR A 48 -13.76 -1.19 -10.99
C TYR A 48 -13.28 -0.88 -9.57
N VAL A 49 -13.24 -1.88 -8.68
CA VAL A 49 -12.76 -1.72 -7.31
C VAL A 49 -11.29 -1.35 -7.28
N ARG A 50 -10.46 -1.94 -8.15
CA ARG A 50 -9.05 -1.59 -8.27
C ARG A 50 -8.84 -0.14 -8.70
N GLN A 51 -9.58 0.33 -9.70
CA GLN A 51 -9.52 1.72 -10.13
C GLN A 51 -9.96 2.69 -9.03
N SER A 52 -11.03 2.33 -8.31
CA SER A 52 -11.52 3.11 -7.16
C SER A 52 -10.44 3.20 -6.07
N ALA A 53 -9.79 2.07 -5.73
CA ALA A 53 -8.71 2.05 -4.74
C ALA A 53 -7.54 2.97 -5.13
N VAL A 54 -7.16 2.98 -6.41
CA VAL A 54 -6.10 3.87 -6.92
C VAL A 54 -6.50 5.34 -6.76
N GLN A 55 -7.76 5.68 -7.05
CA GLN A 55 -8.26 7.05 -6.88
C GLN A 55 -8.24 7.46 -5.41
N GLU A 56 -8.75 6.63 -4.50
CA GLU A 56 -8.76 6.89 -3.05
C GLU A 56 -7.34 7.04 -2.49
N THR A 57 -6.41 6.17 -2.88
CA THR A 57 -4.99 6.29 -2.53
C THR A 57 -4.42 7.63 -3.00
N ASN A 58 -4.68 8.04 -4.24
CA ASN A 58 -4.16 9.30 -4.78
C ASN A 58 -4.75 10.52 -4.03
N SER A 59 -6.05 10.49 -3.75
CA SER A 59 -6.72 11.54 -2.97
C SER A 59 -6.16 11.66 -1.56
N GLU A 60 -5.93 10.52 -0.88
CA GLU A 60 -5.38 10.51 0.48
C GLU A 60 -3.89 10.93 0.51
N ARG A 61 -3.09 10.49 -0.48
CA ARG A 61 -1.70 10.97 -0.64
C ARG A 61 -1.66 12.48 -0.85
N GLU A 62 -2.51 13.00 -1.71
CA GLU A 62 -2.59 14.44 -1.96
C GLU A 62 -3.06 15.22 -0.72
N ARG A 63 -4.01 14.67 0.05
CA ARG A 63 -4.44 15.24 1.33
C ARG A 63 -3.30 15.35 2.32
N ARG A 64 -2.51 14.28 2.50
CA ARG A 64 -1.33 14.28 3.39
C ARG A 64 -0.22 15.18 2.86
N ARG A 65 0.00 15.21 1.54
CA ARG A 65 0.99 16.09 0.90
C ARG A 65 0.71 17.56 1.19
N ARG A 66 -0.55 17.99 1.11
CA ARG A 66 -0.99 19.38 1.42
C ARG A 66 -0.83 19.78 2.89
N GLN A 67 -0.71 18.80 3.79
CA GLN A 67 -0.47 19.05 5.22
C GLN A 67 1.02 19.22 5.53
N LEU A 68 1.90 18.84 4.61
CA LEU A 68 3.33 19.05 4.76
C LEU A 68 3.69 20.52 4.50
N PRO A 69 4.62 21.10 5.25
CA PRO A 69 5.27 22.35 4.92
C PRO A 69 5.83 22.37 3.47
N ASP A 70 5.79 23.53 2.82
CA ASP A 70 6.20 23.69 1.40
C ASP A 70 7.65 23.32 1.11
N ASP A 71 8.55 23.48 2.08
CA ASP A 71 9.93 23.03 1.98
C ASP A 71 10.03 21.49 2.00
N LEU A 72 9.28 20.82 2.88
CA LEU A 72 9.19 19.36 2.90
C LEU A 72 8.55 18.78 1.63
N GLN A 73 7.50 19.41 1.10
CA GLN A 73 6.91 19.00 -0.19
C GLN A 73 7.94 19.09 -1.33
N ARG A 74 8.72 20.17 -1.38
CA ARG A 74 9.78 20.32 -2.41
C ARG A 74 10.93 19.32 -2.20
N TRP A 75 11.26 19.02 -0.95
CA TRP A 75 12.26 18.00 -0.63
C TRP A 75 11.78 16.60 -1.02
N SER A 76 10.54 16.23 -0.71
CA SER A 76 9.96 14.92 -1.06
C SER A 76 9.81 14.73 -2.56
N ASP A 77 9.31 15.75 -3.27
CA ASP A 77 8.86 15.60 -4.66
C ASP A 77 9.99 15.90 -5.66
N ARG A 78 10.88 16.83 -5.32
CA ARG A 78 11.91 17.36 -6.22
C ARG A 78 13.32 17.14 -5.71
N LYS A 79 13.49 16.50 -4.54
CA LYS A 79 14.78 16.28 -3.88
C LYS A 79 15.57 17.58 -3.66
N VAL A 80 14.86 18.70 -3.49
CA VAL A 80 15.49 20.00 -3.19
C VAL A 80 16.02 19.95 -1.77
N GLN A 81 17.32 20.24 -1.61
CA GLN A 81 17.97 20.19 -0.30
C GLN A 81 17.29 21.10 0.72
N LEU A 82 17.01 20.56 1.90
CA LEU A 82 16.51 21.35 3.02
C LEU A 82 17.63 22.21 3.62
N ALA A 83 17.32 23.48 3.88
CA ALA A 83 18.25 24.41 4.52
C ALA A 83 18.27 24.28 6.06
N ARG A 84 17.50 23.34 6.61
CA ARG A 84 17.31 23.15 8.06
C ARG A 84 17.14 21.67 8.39
N ASP A 85 17.28 21.36 9.67
CA ASP A 85 16.91 20.05 10.19
C ASP A 85 15.38 19.88 10.24
N ILE A 86 14.94 18.62 10.11
CA ILE A 86 13.53 18.24 10.28
C ILE A 86 13.27 17.80 11.71
N THR A 87 12.13 18.23 12.24
CA THR A 87 11.65 17.89 13.57
C THR A 87 11.08 16.46 13.62
N PRO A 88 10.95 15.84 14.80
CA PRO A 88 10.30 14.53 14.93
C PRO A 88 8.87 14.49 14.39
N VAL A 89 8.10 15.57 14.58
CA VAL A 89 6.71 15.67 14.07
C VAL A 89 6.69 15.65 12.55
N GLU A 90 7.63 16.33 11.90
CA GLU A 90 7.76 16.36 10.44
C GLU A 90 8.22 15.03 9.87
N VAL A 91 9.08 14.31 10.59
CA VAL A 91 9.46 12.93 10.25
C VAL A 91 8.22 12.04 10.22
N GLU A 92 7.39 12.07 11.27
CA GLU A 92 6.17 11.27 11.33
C GLU A 92 5.14 11.69 10.27
N ALA A 93 5.03 12.99 9.97
CA ALA A 93 4.16 13.47 8.90
C ALA A 93 4.60 12.94 7.51
N LEU A 94 5.91 12.96 7.23
CA LEU A 94 6.48 12.40 6.00
C LEU A 94 6.33 10.88 5.95
N ARG A 95 6.61 10.18 7.05
CA ARG A 95 6.39 8.74 7.17
C ARG A 95 4.93 8.41 6.88
N GLY A 96 4.00 9.13 7.50
CA GLY A 96 2.56 9.04 7.25
C GLY A 96 2.18 9.30 5.79
N TYR A 97 2.82 10.25 5.10
CA TYR A 97 2.63 10.48 3.67
C TYR A 97 3.06 9.28 2.81
N TYR A 98 4.18 8.62 3.13
CA TYR A 98 4.64 7.42 2.44
C TYR A 98 3.92 6.13 2.86
N ALA A 99 3.29 6.15 4.04
CA ALA A 99 2.50 5.05 4.59
C ALA A 99 1.07 4.94 4.04
N VAL A 100 0.68 5.79 3.08
CA VAL A 100 -0.65 5.65 2.44
C VAL A 100 -0.70 4.32 1.68
N PRO A 101 -1.62 3.40 2.03
CA PRO A 101 -1.68 2.09 1.39
C PRO A 101 -1.97 2.21 -0.10
N GLY A 102 -1.10 1.61 -0.91
CA GLY A 102 -1.16 1.74 -2.36
C GLY A 102 -2.24 0.89 -3.01
N GLY A 103 -3.35 1.48 -3.48
CA GLY A 103 -4.42 0.75 -4.17
C GLY A 103 -3.97 0.01 -5.44
N GLY A 104 -2.84 0.42 -6.03
CA GLY A 104 -2.19 -0.30 -7.14
C GLY A 104 -1.69 -1.71 -6.77
N LEU A 105 -1.50 -2.00 -5.48
CA LEU A 105 -1.09 -3.30 -4.96
C LEU A 105 -2.19 -4.37 -5.03
N LEU A 106 -3.46 -3.96 -5.13
CA LEU A 106 -4.57 -4.89 -5.22
C LEU A 106 -4.40 -5.83 -6.42
N GLY A 107 -4.46 -7.13 -6.15
CA GLY A 107 -4.26 -8.19 -7.14
C GLY A 107 -2.79 -8.42 -7.51
N THR A 108 -1.83 -7.80 -6.83
CA THR A 108 -0.40 -7.98 -7.14
C THR A 108 0.27 -9.01 -6.24
N LEU A 109 0.14 -8.83 -4.92
CA LEU A 109 0.77 -9.65 -3.89
C LEU A 109 -0.31 -10.25 -2.98
N SER A 110 -0.02 -11.39 -2.36
CA SER A 110 -0.79 -11.90 -1.21
C SER A 110 -0.47 -11.11 0.06
N SER A 111 -1.30 -11.25 1.08
CA SER A 111 -1.06 -10.57 2.37
C SER A 111 0.26 -11.00 3.00
N LEU A 112 0.61 -12.28 2.94
CA LEU A 112 1.89 -12.80 3.43
C LEU A 112 3.08 -12.18 2.68
N GLU A 113 2.99 -12.08 1.35
CA GLU A 113 4.04 -11.47 0.52
C GLU A 113 4.22 -9.98 0.85
N MET A 114 3.11 -9.26 1.07
CA MET A 114 3.14 -7.86 1.52
C MET A 114 3.81 -7.73 2.89
N SER A 115 3.46 -8.58 3.87
CA SER A 115 4.10 -8.56 5.19
C SER A 115 5.59 -8.83 5.11
N ARG A 116 6.03 -9.83 4.34
CA ARG A 116 7.45 -10.12 4.11
C ARG A 116 8.19 -8.96 3.44
N LEU A 117 7.57 -8.34 2.45
CA LEU A 117 8.17 -7.19 1.77
C LEU A 117 8.23 -5.97 2.71
N ALA A 118 7.29 -5.82 3.64
CA ALA A 118 7.38 -4.80 4.69
C ALA A 118 8.60 -4.98 5.58
N ASP A 119 8.91 -6.22 5.97
CA ASP A 119 10.10 -6.53 6.77
C ASP A 119 11.40 -6.21 6.02
N VAL A 120 11.43 -6.44 4.70
CA VAL A 120 12.55 -6.03 3.84
C VAL A 120 12.71 -4.52 3.81
N TYR A 121 11.62 -3.77 3.63
CA TYR A 121 11.67 -2.30 3.66
C TYR A 121 12.14 -1.77 5.01
N GLU A 122 11.69 -2.36 6.11
CA GLU A 122 12.14 -2.00 7.45
C GLU A 122 13.64 -2.28 7.64
N GLY A 123 14.12 -3.45 7.20
CA GLY A 123 15.55 -3.77 7.21
C GLY A 123 16.38 -2.77 6.39
N TRP A 124 15.92 -2.41 5.19
CA TRP A 124 16.60 -1.42 4.36
C TRP A 124 16.63 -0.03 4.98
N SER A 125 15.61 0.35 5.76
CA SER A 125 15.58 1.64 6.45
C SER A 125 16.71 1.85 7.46
N CYS A 126 17.31 0.74 7.93
CA CYS A 126 18.42 0.74 8.89
C CYS A 126 19.81 0.73 8.22
N THR A 127 19.90 0.89 6.89
CA THR A 127 21.18 0.87 6.16
C THR A 127 22.03 2.10 6.51
N ALA A 128 23.29 1.90 6.90
CA ALA A 128 24.14 2.93 7.50
C ALA A 128 24.34 4.21 6.64
N ASP A 129 24.32 4.08 5.32
CA ASP A 129 24.54 5.19 4.38
C ASP A 129 23.24 5.69 3.71
N LEU A 130 22.08 5.25 4.21
CA LEU A 130 20.80 5.68 3.64
C LEU A 130 20.51 7.12 4.06
N ASP A 131 20.25 7.99 3.07
CA ASP A 131 19.88 9.36 3.37
C ASP A 131 18.55 9.42 4.14
N ARG A 132 18.37 10.48 4.93
CA ARG A 132 17.24 10.62 5.85
C ARG A 132 15.88 10.54 5.14
N LEU A 133 15.75 11.08 3.92
CA LEU A 133 14.48 11.00 3.18
C LEU A 133 14.21 9.56 2.76
N SER A 134 15.21 8.88 2.22
CA SER A 134 15.09 7.48 1.80
C SER A 134 14.77 6.55 2.97
N ALA A 135 15.33 6.78 4.17
CA ALA A 135 14.99 6.02 5.38
C ALA A 135 13.52 6.23 5.81
N ILE A 136 13.03 7.47 5.77
CA ILE A 136 11.62 7.78 6.09
C ILE A 136 10.69 7.16 5.04
N GLN A 137 11.07 7.21 3.76
CA GLN A 137 10.32 6.61 2.66
C GLN A 137 10.19 5.10 2.82
N THR A 138 11.28 4.40 3.09
CA THR A 138 11.28 2.94 3.25
C THR A 138 10.46 2.51 4.47
N GLN A 139 10.54 3.23 5.59
CA GLN A 139 9.66 3.00 6.74
C GLN A 139 8.19 3.20 6.40
N GLY A 140 7.86 4.29 5.70
CA GLY A 140 6.48 4.50 5.24
C GLY A 140 6.00 3.40 4.30
N PHE A 141 6.84 2.92 3.38
CA PHE A 141 6.47 1.80 2.51
C PHE A 141 6.24 0.50 3.28
N ALA A 142 7.02 0.23 4.33
CA ALA A 142 6.77 -0.90 5.22
C ALA A 142 5.39 -0.80 5.88
N ASP A 143 5.04 0.38 6.43
CA ASP A 143 3.74 0.60 7.06
C ASP A 143 2.57 0.49 6.07
N SER A 144 2.76 1.01 4.85
CA SER A 144 1.79 0.89 3.75
C SER A 144 1.52 -0.57 3.41
N MET A 145 2.57 -1.40 3.32
CA MET A 145 2.46 -2.82 2.99
C MET A 145 1.71 -3.58 4.10
N ARG A 146 2.05 -3.33 5.37
CA ARG A 146 1.37 -3.96 6.52
C ARG A 146 -0.10 -3.57 6.57
N SER A 147 -0.40 -2.28 6.43
CA SER A 147 -1.78 -1.78 6.42
C SER A 147 -2.59 -2.42 5.28
N MET A 148 -2.01 -2.56 4.09
CA MET A 148 -2.71 -3.20 2.97
C MET A 148 -2.95 -4.70 3.23
N ALA A 149 -1.95 -5.42 3.76
CA ALA A 149 -2.10 -6.83 4.15
C ALA A 149 -3.22 -7.01 5.19
N ASP A 150 -3.26 -6.14 6.20
CA ASP A 150 -4.29 -6.13 7.23
C ASP A 150 -5.69 -5.84 6.65
N PHE A 151 -5.79 -4.92 5.69
CA PHE A 151 -7.05 -4.60 5.04
C PHE A 151 -7.59 -5.75 4.17
N LEU A 152 -6.70 -6.45 3.48
CA LEU A 152 -7.05 -7.61 2.65
C LEU A 152 -7.39 -8.86 3.48
N GLY A 153 -6.83 -8.94 4.70
CA GLY A 153 -6.95 -10.07 5.61
C GLY A 153 -5.88 -11.14 5.35
N PRO A 154 -5.61 -12.00 6.34
CA PRO A 154 -4.46 -12.91 6.34
C PRO A 154 -4.47 -13.94 5.20
N ASP A 155 -5.66 -14.37 4.78
CA ASP A 155 -5.84 -15.44 3.78
C ASP A 155 -5.95 -14.92 2.34
N HIS A 156 -5.75 -13.62 2.11
CA HIS A 156 -5.86 -13.08 0.76
C HIS A 156 -4.73 -13.56 -0.14
N VAL A 157 -5.12 -14.22 -1.23
CA VAL A 157 -4.25 -14.61 -2.34
C VAL A 157 -4.77 -13.95 -3.63
N PRO A 158 -3.94 -13.24 -4.39
CA PRO A 158 -4.36 -12.61 -5.63
C PRO A 158 -4.70 -13.67 -6.69
N HIS A 159 -5.78 -13.45 -7.43
CA HIS A 159 -6.13 -14.24 -8.62
C HIS A 159 -5.45 -13.63 -9.85
N ASP A 160 -4.66 -14.43 -10.56
CA ASP A 160 -3.85 -14.03 -11.74
C ASP A 160 -3.03 -12.75 -11.52
N PRO A 161 -2.02 -12.79 -10.62
CA PRO A 161 -1.20 -11.62 -10.37
C PRO A 161 -0.48 -11.17 -11.66
N PRO A 162 -0.42 -9.86 -11.94
CA PRO A 162 0.23 -9.36 -13.15
C PRO A 162 1.72 -9.73 -13.15
N ALA A 163 2.18 -10.32 -14.26
CA ALA A 163 3.58 -10.73 -14.45
C ALA A 163 4.59 -9.56 -14.37
N ARG A 164 4.13 -8.31 -14.48
CA ARG A 164 4.97 -7.11 -14.45
C ARG A 164 4.46 -6.15 -13.38
N SER A 165 5.00 -6.29 -12.16
CA SER A 165 4.84 -5.30 -11.09
C SER A 165 6.18 -5.13 -10.38
N ILE A 166 6.54 -3.89 -10.05
CA ILE A 166 7.78 -3.60 -9.31
C ILE A 166 7.78 -4.29 -7.94
N HIS A 167 6.63 -4.36 -7.26
CA HIS A 167 6.55 -5.01 -5.95
C HIS A 167 6.66 -6.54 -6.06
N ARG A 168 6.13 -7.12 -7.14
CA ARG A 168 6.34 -8.55 -7.46
C ARG A 168 7.82 -8.83 -7.74
N PHE A 169 8.46 -8.01 -8.58
CA PHE A 169 9.89 -8.11 -8.86
C PHE A 169 10.76 -7.99 -7.61
N LEU A 170 10.48 -7.00 -6.74
CA LEU A 170 11.22 -6.81 -5.49
C LEU A 170 11.05 -8.01 -4.56
N TYR A 171 9.83 -8.54 -4.44
CA TYR A 171 9.58 -9.74 -3.65
C TYR A 171 10.34 -10.95 -4.19
N GLU A 172 10.28 -11.21 -5.49
CA GLU A 172 11.00 -12.32 -6.14
C GLU A 172 12.53 -12.18 -5.97
N LYS A 173 13.07 -10.97 -6.07
CA LYS A 173 14.50 -10.75 -5.84
C LYS A 173 14.91 -10.99 -4.40
N ALA A 174 14.07 -10.62 -3.44
CA ALA A 174 14.36 -10.80 -2.02
C ALA A 174 14.19 -12.26 -1.54
N PHE A 175 13.26 -13.02 -2.14
CA PHE A 175 12.82 -14.31 -1.59
C PHE A 175 12.82 -15.48 -2.57
N SER A 176 13.03 -15.26 -3.87
CA SER A 176 13.01 -16.31 -4.91
C SER A 176 14.38 -16.50 -5.59
N SER A 177 15.44 -15.87 -5.07
CA SER A 177 16.82 -15.94 -5.58
C SER A 177 17.68 -17.00 -4.86
N SER A 178 17.07 -18.02 -4.25
CA SER A 178 17.77 -19.10 -3.53
C SER A 178 17.61 -20.49 -4.17
N GLU A 179 17.41 -20.55 -5.48
CA GLU A 179 17.56 -21.79 -6.27
C GLU A 179 18.63 -21.56 -7.35
N ASP A 180 19.90 -21.58 -6.94
CA ASP A 180 21.06 -21.84 -7.80
C ASP A 180 21.99 -22.84 -7.07
#